data_AF-A0A2G8RTL8-F1
#
_entry.id   AF-A0A2G8RTL8-F1
#
_cell.length_a   1.000
_cell.length_b   1.000
_cell.length_c   1.000
_cell.angle_alpha   90.00
_cell.angle_beta   90.00
_cell.angle_gamma   90.00
#
_symmetry.space_group_name_H-M   'P 1'
#
loop_
_entity.id
_entity.type
_entity.pdbx_description
1 polymer ?
#
loop_
_entity_poly.entity_id
_entity_poly.type
_entity_poly.pdbx_seq_one_letter_code
_entity_poly.pdbx_strand_id
1 'polypeptide(L)'
;MSNPSTPAATSSQPEQQWGRVLLCGGTDWTRLGKKDKGGKKNQEDGTSTDLLEPHILRSLSNIKAVSIHTSCVGCHCIVLDVDGTAWMFGRNDKSCMGVAGVEEISENEPRRLTAQELGASKATRFVHAACGRNHTLLVGSEGQLWTAGQNHAGQCGHTACPEIQAFKLVNGPKLGGVKEKVVKAAAGITFSVVLTESGKVFAFGSEEKGQLGNGQAGERIVSAGKSAFDFEEEPILVKGLAERKIAQIACGPQHAIALDSDGRVFVWGYNGYCRLGLGNQVDALVPKQVPQFAGPNEITMGAHVVAGPSNSVVIDKQGMYWMAGKWKNTGDGSGGQPFSTFKYIQDIMGCKITHAACGGVTHWALALEDDGIMTIAFGQGALNGELGHGPDQPKSATKPTQNKPLTGVEILQVAGGQNTSFILARPSDKLSDLPRHPYEVNPPDICVVCDQDNGEDDSPLECDKCDYPYHLKCLDPPLDAVPDGEWFCPECEADPGAPVSLDGVRRKPKAKKAKHDDDDASPKPGQKRKGVPQGGAAKRKK
;
A
#
# COMPACT_ATOMS: atom_id res chain seq x y z
N MET A 1 16.33 27.32 55.36
CA MET A 1 16.23 27.61 53.92
C MET A 1 16.26 26.28 53.19
N SER A 2 15.09 25.69 52.95
CA SER A 2 14.91 24.41 52.28
C SER A 2 14.37 24.69 50.88
N ASN A 3 15.16 24.37 49.85
CA ASN A 3 14.74 24.47 48.46
C ASN A 3 13.62 23.47 48.17
N PRO A 4 12.50 23.87 47.56
CA PRO A 4 11.52 22.93 47.05
C PRO A 4 12.00 22.34 45.72
N SER A 5 12.03 21.01 45.64
CA SER A 5 12.30 20.24 44.43
C SER A 5 11.12 20.33 43.47
N THR A 6 11.35 20.86 42.28
CA THR A 6 10.42 20.86 41.15
C THR A 6 10.20 19.42 40.66
N PRO A 7 8.96 18.93 40.53
CA PRO A 7 8.71 17.62 39.93
C PRO A 7 8.99 17.68 38.42
N ALA A 8 9.79 16.74 37.93
CA ALA A 8 10.09 16.57 36.52
C ALA A 8 8.81 16.21 35.75
N ALA A 9 8.47 17.02 34.75
CA ALA A 9 7.38 16.73 33.83
C ALA A 9 7.78 15.53 32.95
N THR A 10 7.20 14.37 33.22
CA THR A 10 7.22 13.23 32.29
C THR A 10 6.30 13.57 31.12
N SER A 11 6.86 14.04 30.01
CA SER A 11 6.16 14.09 28.74
C SER A 11 5.98 12.66 28.22
N SER A 12 4.86 12.02 28.55
CA SER A 12 4.45 10.78 27.89
C SER A 12 4.09 11.14 26.44
N GLN A 13 5.01 10.97 25.50
CA GLN A 13 4.61 10.89 24.10
C GLN A 13 3.64 9.71 23.97
N PRO A 14 2.49 9.87 23.29
CA PRO A 14 1.59 8.75 23.08
C PRO A 14 2.35 7.63 22.36
N GLU A 15 2.27 6.42 22.91
CA GLU A 15 2.90 5.25 22.34
C GLU A 15 2.42 5.08 20.88
N GLN A 16 3.37 4.93 19.95
CA GLN A 16 3.05 4.81 18.54
C GLN A 16 2.23 3.54 18.32
N GLN A 17 1.01 3.68 17.81
CA GLN A 17 0.15 2.54 17.49
C GLN A 17 0.76 1.73 16.34
N TRP A 18 0.77 0.40 16.49
CA TRP A 18 1.25 -0.55 15.51
C TRP A 18 0.34 -1.79 15.46
N GLY A 19 0.40 -2.56 14.37
CA GLY A 19 -0.39 -3.77 14.18
C GLY A 19 0.28 -4.82 13.27
N ARG A 20 -0.45 -5.90 13.01
CA ARG A 20 -0.13 -6.98 12.08
C ARG A 20 -0.81 -6.74 10.73
N VAL A 21 -0.13 -7.19 9.68
CA VAL A 21 -0.62 -7.06 8.30
C VAL A 21 -1.48 -8.27 7.95
N LEU A 22 -2.72 -8.02 7.55
CA LEU A 22 -3.59 -9.00 6.92
C LEU A 22 -3.80 -8.67 5.43
N LEU A 23 -4.14 -9.68 4.65
CA LEU A 23 -4.57 -9.52 3.26
C LEU A 23 -5.72 -10.47 2.90
N CYS A 24 -6.59 -10.02 2.00
CA CYS A 24 -7.56 -10.84 1.29
C CYS A 24 -7.67 -10.38 -0.17
N GLY A 25 -8.19 -11.22 -1.07
CA GLY A 25 -8.17 -10.98 -2.51
C GLY A 25 -7.09 -11.80 -3.21
N GLY A 26 -6.76 -11.42 -4.44
CA GLY A 26 -5.82 -12.19 -5.26
C GLY A 26 -4.37 -11.83 -4.96
N THR A 27 -3.49 -12.84 -5.08
CA THR A 27 -2.03 -12.72 -4.86
C THR A 27 -1.21 -13.12 -6.08
N ASP A 28 -1.84 -13.48 -7.21
CA ASP A 28 -1.17 -13.71 -8.50
C ASP A 28 -0.87 -12.35 -9.19
N TRP A 29 0.15 -11.64 -8.68
CA TRP A 29 0.39 -10.23 -8.99
C TRP A 29 0.61 -9.96 -10.49
N THR A 30 1.27 -10.88 -11.20
CA THR A 30 1.46 -10.73 -12.65
C THR A 30 0.15 -10.78 -13.45
N ARG A 31 -0.88 -11.47 -12.97
CA ARG A 31 -2.16 -11.70 -13.70
C ARG A 31 -3.33 -10.87 -13.20
N LEU A 32 -3.30 -10.33 -11.98
CA LEU A 32 -4.38 -9.50 -11.43
C LEU A 32 -4.91 -8.42 -12.41
N GLY A 33 -6.22 -8.39 -12.63
CA GLY A 33 -6.84 -7.38 -13.51
C GLY A 33 -6.48 -7.49 -15.01
N LYS A 34 -5.76 -8.54 -15.46
CA LYS A 34 -5.53 -8.84 -16.88
C LYS A 34 -6.54 -9.90 -17.34
N LYS A 35 -7.04 -9.77 -18.58
CA LYS A 35 -7.82 -10.84 -19.23
C LYS A 35 -6.86 -11.91 -19.74
N ASP A 36 -7.11 -13.18 -19.43
CA ASP A 36 -6.36 -14.30 -20.01
C ASP A 36 -6.48 -14.24 -21.54
N LYS A 37 -5.34 -14.08 -22.23
CA LYS A 37 -5.27 -14.19 -23.70
C LYS A 37 -5.40 -15.66 -24.09
N GLY A 38 -6.62 -16.22 -24.04
CA GLY A 38 -6.84 -17.59 -24.52
C GLY A 38 -8.07 -18.33 -24.04
N GLY A 39 -8.93 -17.77 -23.18
CA GLY A 39 -10.19 -18.43 -22.76
C GLY A 39 -10.04 -19.74 -21.97
N LYS A 40 -8.86 -20.35 -21.93
CA LYS A 40 -8.48 -21.41 -21.01
C LYS A 40 -7.78 -20.78 -19.83
N LYS A 41 -8.43 -20.80 -18.67
CA LYS A 41 -7.67 -20.78 -17.42
C LYS A 41 -6.76 -22.00 -17.48
N ASN A 42 -5.45 -21.82 -17.58
CA ASN A 42 -4.52 -22.86 -17.12
C ASN A 42 -4.64 -22.88 -15.59
N GLN A 43 -5.76 -23.41 -15.10
CA GLN A 43 -5.89 -23.98 -13.78
C GLN A 43 -5.35 -25.39 -13.95
N GLU A 44 -4.03 -25.57 -13.83
CA GLU A 44 -3.48 -26.92 -13.84
C GLU A 44 -3.94 -27.73 -12.62
N ASP A 45 -4.46 -27.12 -11.55
CA ASP A 45 -4.95 -27.85 -10.36
C ASP A 45 -6.27 -27.37 -9.73
N GLY A 46 -7.02 -26.47 -10.38
CA GLY A 46 -8.35 -26.04 -9.85
C GLY A 46 -8.33 -25.24 -8.54
N THR A 47 -7.18 -25.05 -7.88
CA THR A 47 -7.01 -24.21 -6.69
C THR A 47 -6.80 -22.74 -7.11
N SER A 48 -7.65 -21.85 -6.60
CA SER A 48 -7.47 -20.41 -6.76
C SER A 48 -6.46 -19.92 -5.73
N THR A 49 -5.49 -19.08 -6.11
CA THR A 49 -4.61 -18.37 -5.16
C THR A 49 -5.31 -17.21 -4.44
N ASP A 50 -6.59 -17.00 -4.75
CA ASP A 50 -7.45 -15.99 -4.13
C ASP A 50 -7.72 -16.31 -2.65
N LEU A 51 -7.43 -15.33 -1.79
CA LEU A 51 -7.73 -15.38 -0.36
C LEU A 51 -9.15 -14.83 -0.11
N LEU A 52 -10.11 -15.71 0.15
CA LEU A 52 -11.53 -15.35 0.27
C LEU A 52 -11.90 -14.69 1.62
N GLU A 53 -10.97 -14.70 2.57
CA GLU A 53 -11.04 -14.05 3.88
C GLU A 53 -9.69 -13.45 4.28
N PRO A 54 -9.64 -12.55 5.28
CA PRO A 54 -8.40 -11.96 5.75
C PRO A 54 -7.45 -13.01 6.35
N HIS A 55 -6.23 -13.07 5.84
CA HIS A 55 -5.16 -13.92 6.35
C HIS A 55 -4.04 -13.09 6.96
N ILE A 56 -3.43 -13.55 8.06
CA ILE A 56 -2.21 -12.97 8.63
C ILE A 56 -1.04 -13.20 7.66
N LEU A 57 -0.34 -12.15 7.26
CA LEU A 57 0.82 -12.26 6.38
C LEU A 57 2.06 -12.72 7.16
N ARG A 58 2.41 -14.01 7.05
CA ARG A 58 3.51 -14.64 7.81
C ARG A 58 4.84 -13.92 7.67
N SER A 59 5.20 -13.53 6.45
CA SER A 59 6.47 -12.85 6.17
C SER A 59 6.65 -11.58 7.00
N LEU A 60 5.55 -10.90 7.34
CA LEU A 60 5.54 -9.67 8.14
C LEU A 60 4.97 -9.87 9.57
N SER A 61 4.67 -11.09 10.02
CA SER A 61 4.14 -11.32 11.38
C SER A 61 5.07 -10.81 12.47
N ASN A 62 6.39 -10.92 12.26
CA ASN A 62 7.41 -10.43 13.18
C ASN A 62 7.80 -8.95 12.95
N ILE A 63 7.01 -8.21 12.17
CA ILE A 63 7.18 -6.78 11.92
C ILE A 63 6.05 -6.00 12.61
N LYS A 64 6.41 -4.91 13.30
CA LYS A 64 5.44 -3.98 13.90
C LYS A 64 5.08 -2.90 12.88
N ALA A 65 4.04 -3.15 12.08
CA ALA A 65 3.60 -2.24 11.03
C ALA A 65 2.81 -1.06 11.60
N VAL A 66 3.00 0.15 11.05
CA VAL A 66 2.31 1.38 11.48
C VAL A 66 1.42 1.97 10.39
N SER A 67 1.64 1.62 9.12
CA SER A 67 0.76 2.04 8.04
C SER A 67 0.89 1.15 6.79
N ILE A 68 -0.19 1.08 6.01
CA ILE A 68 -0.27 0.33 4.76
C ILE A 68 -0.70 1.27 3.62
N HIS A 69 -0.02 1.21 2.49
CA HIS A 69 -0.26 2.09 1.34
C HIS A 69 -0.43 1.26 0.06
N THR A 70 -1.56 1.46 -0.62
CA THR A 70 -1.86 0.85 -1.92
C THR A 70 -2.79 1.78 -2.72
N SER A 71 -3.28 1.32 -3.87
CA SER A 71 -4.10 2.11 -4.79
C SER A 71 -5.23 1.30 -5.39
N CYS A 72 -6.42 1.92 -5.53
CA CYS A 72 -7.55 1.34 -6.24
C CYS A 72 -7.28 1.03 -7.73
N VAL A 73 -6.15 1.50 -8.27
CA VAL A 73 -5.70 1.25 -9.65
C VAL A 73 -4.37 0.49 -9.73
N GLY A 74 -3.80 0.09 -8.59
CA GLY A 74 -2.49 -0.55 -8.49
C GLY A 74 -2.59 -1.97 -7.96
N CYS A 75 -1.57 -2.77 -8.24
CA CYS A 75 -1.42 -4.15 -7.74
C CYS A 75 -0.12 -4.31 -6.94
N HIS A 76 0.26 -3.31 -6.15
CA HIS A 76 1.41 -3.36 -5.24
C HIS A 76 1.09 -2.66 -3.93
N CYS A 77 1.83 -3.01 -2.89
CA CYS A 77 1.62 -2.57 -1.51
C CYS A 77 2.94 -2.13 -0.88
N ILE A 78 2.88 -1.11 -0.04
CA ILE A 78 3.97 -0.67 0.84
C ILE A 78 3.45 -0.68 2.27
N VAL A 79 4.15 -1.41 3.13
CA VAL A 79 3.95 -1.39 4.58
C VAL A 79 5.11 -0.64 5.20
N LEU A 80 4.83 0.32 6.08
CA LEU A 80 5.85 0.99 6.89
C LEU A 80 5.80 0.43 8.31
N ASP A 81 6.96 0.17 8.91
CA ASP A 81 7.08 -0.24 10.31
C ASP A 81 7.41 0.92 11.26
N VAL A 82 7.50 0.62 12.55
CA VAL A 82 7.82 1.58 13.62
C VAL A 82 9.15 2.30 13.43
N ASP A 83 10.11 1.67 12.75
CA ASP A 83 11.42 2.25 12.43
C ASP A 83 11.40 3.10 11.15
N GLY A 84 10.26 3.09 10.44
CA GLY A 84 10.09 3.73 9.14
C GLY A 84 10.87 3.03 8.03
N THR A 85 11.05 1.71 8.14
CA THR A 85 11.47 0.83 7.04
C THR A 85 10.26 0.53 6.16
N ALA A 86 10.46 0.51 4.84
CA ALA A 86 9.45 0.14 3.87
C ALA A 86 9.57 -1.34 3.48
N TRP A 87 8.46 -2.06 3.55
CA TRP A 87 8.29 -3.44 3.10
C TRP A 87 7.35 -3.46 1.91
N MET A 88 7.84 -3.92 0.76
CA MET A 88 7.17 -3.73 -0.52
C MET A 88 6.97 -5.05 -1.25
N PHE A 89 5.76 -5.29 -1.75
CA PHE A 89 5.44 -6.48 -2.53
C PHE A 89 4.30 -6.21 -3.53
N GLY A 90 4.16 -7.10 -4.49
CA GLY A 90 3.18 -7.07 -5.57
C GLY A 90 3.78 -6.92 -6.96
N ARG A 91 3.00 -6.40 -7.91
CA ARG A 91 3.42 -6.20 -9.30
C ARG A 91 4.53 -5.15 -9.39
N ASN A 92 5.53 -5.42 -10.21
CA ASN A 92 6.70 -4.58 -10.43
C ASN A 92 7.13 -4.47 -11.91
N ASP A 93 6.26 -4.79 -12.87
CA ASP A 93 6.55 -4.77 -14.32
C ASP A 93 6.96 -3.40 -14.91
N LYS A 94 6.94 -2.34 -14.10
CA LYS A 94 7.40 -0.98 -14.41
C LYS A 94 8.43 -0.46 -13.41
N SER A 95 9.06 -1.34 -12.64
CA SER A 95 10.01 -0.98 -11.58
C SER A 95 9.41 -0.07 -10.50
N CYS A 96 8.09 -0.17 -10.25
CA CYS A 96 7.39 0.70 -9.28
C CYS A 96 7.81 0.47 -7.84
N MET A 97 8.44 -0.66 -7.54
CA MET A 97 9.09 -0.90 -6.25
C MET A 97 10.60 -0.68 -6.29
N GLY A 98 11.12 -0.03 -7.34
CA GLY A 98 12.52 0.40 -7.48
C GLY A 98 13.51 -0.72 -7.79
N VAL A 99 13.06 -1.83 -8.38
CA VAL A 99 13.92 -2.93 -8.88
C VAL A 99 13.62 -3.11 -10.36
N ALA A 100 14.65 -3.03 -11.21
CA ALA A 100 14.51 -3.30 -12.63
C ALA A 100 14.58 -4.80 -12.95
N GLY A 101 13.90 -5.20 -14.04
CA GLY A 101 13.98 -6.58 -14.56
C GLY A 101 13.25 -7.64 -13.73
N VAL A 102 12.44 -7.22 -12.76
CA VAL A 102 11.65 -8.10 -11.87
C VAL A 102 10.18 -7.77 -12.08
N GLU A 103 9.37 -8.73 -12.55
CA GLU A 103 7.95 -8.49 -12.87
C GLU A 103 7.04 -8.40 -11.64
N GLU A 104 7.41 -9.06 -10.54
CA GLU A 104 6.71 -9.01 -9.25
C GLU A 104 7.68 -9.28 -8.09
N ILE A 105 7.32 -8.79 -6.91
CA ILE A 105 7.98 -9.11 -5.64
C ILE A 105 6.93 -9.84 -4.80
N SER A 106 7.21 -11.07 -4.38
CA SER A 106 6.26 -11.87 -3.61
C SER A 106 5.99 -11.25 -2.25
N GLU A 107 4.74 -11.33 -1.80
CA GLU A 107 4.32 -11.05 -0.43
C GLU A 107 4.94 -12.01 0.58
N ASN A 108 5.38 -13.21 0.18
CA ASN A 108 6.15 -14.10 1.04
C ASN A 108 7.61 -13.64 1.19
N GLU A 109 8.17 -12.90 0.22
CA GLU A 109 9.52 -12.33 0.31
C GLU A 109 9.49 -10.82 0.03
N PRO A 110 8.88 -10.00 0.93
CA PRO A 110 8.77 -8.57 0.71
C PRO A 110 10.14 -7.90 0.59
N ARG A 111 10.26 -6.96 -0.34
CA ARG A 111 11.46 -6.13 -0.44
C ARG A 111 11.51 -5.15 0.72
N ARG A 112 12.56 -5.26 1.53
CA ARG A 112 12.94 -4.28 2.54
C ARG A 112 13.70 -3.10 1.91
N LEU A 113 13.38 -1.87 2.32
CA LEU A 113 14.09 -0.66 1.94
C LEU A 113 14.08 0.37 3.07
N THR A 114 15.21 1.03 3.29
CA THR A 114 15.35 2.14 4.24
C THR A 114 15.73 3.45 3.52
N ALA A 115 15.46 4.60 4.14
CA ALA A 115 15.82 5.89 3.55
C ALA A 115 17.34 6.06 3.40
N GLN A 116 18.12 5.47 4.31
CA GLN A 116 19.58 5.51 4.31
C GLN A 116 20.16 4.79 3.09
N GLU A 117 19.55 3.68 2.66
CA GLU A 117 19.93 2.96 1.42
C GLU A 117 19.66 3.82 0.17
N LEU A 118 18.82 4.86 0.27
CA LEU A 118 18.60 5.87 -0.77
C LEU A 118 19.47 7.12 -0.62
N GLY A 119 20.48 7.08 0.24
CA GLY A 119 21.41 8.18 0.49
C GLY A 119 20.91 9.25 1.47
N ALA A 120 19.83 8.98 2.23
CA ALA A 120 19.38 9.88 3.27
C ALA A 120 20.28 9.85 4.52
N SER A 121 20.11 10.82 5.41
CA SER A 121 20.82 10.85 6.70
C SER A 121 20.41 9.68 7.60
N LYS A 122 21.26 9.31 8.57
CA LYS A 122 20.97 8.22 9.52
C LYS A 122 19.67 8.41 10.31
N ALA A 123 19.26 9.65 10.57
CA ALA A 123 18.04 9.96 11.30
C ALA A 123 16.76 9.95 10.43
N THR A 124 16.91 9.96 9.10
CA THR A 124 15.78 9.97 8.18
C THR A 124 15.10 8.60 8.16
N ARG A 125 13.79 8.60 8.33
CA ARG A 125 12.93 7.41 8.19
C ARG A 125 11.79 7.69 7.23
N PHE A 126 11.21 6.66 6.63
CA PHE A 126 9.99 6.86 5.85
C PHE A 126 8.80 7.11 6.78
N VAL A 127 7.97 8.10 6.43
CA VAL A 127 6.82 8.52 7.24
C VAL A 127 5.49 8.40 6.50
N HIS A 128 5.53 8.27 5.17
CA HIS A 128 4.35 8.08 4.33
C HIS A 128 4.76 7.44 3.00
N ALA A 129 3.84 6.73 2.36
CA ALA A 129 4.01 6.23 1.01
C ALA A 129 2.74 6.45 0.18
N ALA A 130 2.85 6.40 -1.15
CA ALA A 130 1.69 6.43 -2.02
C ALA A 130 1.93 5.57 -3.27
N CYS A 131 0.89 4.85 -3.67
CA CYS A 131 0.91 4.00 -4.85
C CYS A 131 0.03 4.63 -5.93
N GLY A 132 0.58 4.75 -7.12
CA GLY A 132 -0.22 4.94 -8.33
C GLY A 132 -0.56 3.60 -8.97
N ARG A 133 -0.89 3.63 -10.26
CA ARG A 133 -1.06 2.39 -11.02
C ARG A 133 0.25 1.58 -11.11
N ASN A 134 1.31 2.27 -11.51
CA ASN A 134 2.61 1.67 -11.84
C ASN A 134 3.78 2.55 -11.36
N HIS A 135 3.59 3.37 -10.33
CA HIS A 135 4.64 4.17 -9.71
C HIS A 135 4.39 4.32 -8.21
N THR A 136 5.47 4.58 -7.47
CA THR A 136 5.45 4.72 -6.01
C THR A 136 6.14 6.00 -5.58
N LEU A 137 5.63 6.60 -4.52
CA LEU A 137 6.24 7.73 -3.82
C LEU A 137 6.55 7.32 -2.38
N LEU A 138 7.76 7.58 -1.90
CA LEU A 138 8.18 7.41 -0.52
C LEU A 138 8.54 8.78 0.07
N VAL A 139 7.93 9.13 1.20
CA VAL A 139 8.13 10.41 1.90
C VAL A 139 9.02 10.19 3.11
N GLY A 140 10.13 10.92 3.20
CA GLY A 140 11.04 10.90 4.35
C GLY A 140 10.68 11.92 5.43
N SER A 141 11.10 11.66 6.66
CA SER A 141 10.83 12.52 7.83
C SER A 141 11.33 13.95 7.71
N GLU A 142 12.34 14.21 6.87
CA GLU A 142 12.88 15.57 6.62
C GLU A 142 12.23 16.25 5.41
N GLY A 143 11.11 15.72 4.92
CA GLY A 143 10.37 16.25 3.79
C GLY A 143 10.94 15.85 2.42
N GLN A 144 11.79 14.83 2.37
CA GLN A 144 12.28 14.26 1.12
C GLN A 144 11.19 13.44 0.42
N LEU A 145 11.29 13.36 -0.91
CA LEU A 145 10.39 12.58 -1.74
C LEU A 145 11.21 11.74 -2.72
N TRP A 146 11.12 10.42 -2.61
CA TRP A 146 11.69 9.51 -3.59
C TRP A 146 10.59 8.87 -4.42
N THR A 147 10.86 8.67 -5.70
CA THR A 147 9.89 8.08 -6.63
C THR A 147 10.55 7.02 -7.51
N ALA A 148 9.78 6.00 -7.85
CA ALA A 148 10.17 4.93 -8.78
C ALA A 148 8.96 4.47 -9.58
N GLY A 149 9.18 3.85 -10.73
CA GLY A 149 8.11 3.32 -11.57
C GLY A 149 7.98 3.96 -12.93
N GLN A 150 6.83 3.75 -13.57
CA GLN A 150 6.46 4.34 -14.86
C GLN A 150 6.52 5.87 -14.80
N ASN A 151 7.17 6.51 -15.79
CA ASN A 151 7.38 7.96 -15.79
C ASN A 151 7.18 8.63 -17.17
N HIS A 152 6.42 7.99 -18.08
CA HIS A 152 6.28 8.51 -19.45
C HIS A 152 5.54 9.85 -19.52
N ALA A 153 4.87 10.26 -18.45
CA ALA A 153 4.17 11.53 -18.31
C ALA A 153 4.75 12.37 -17.16
N GLY A 154 5.98 12.09 -16.71
CA GLY A 154 6.59 12.84 -15.60
C GLY A 154 5.96 12.57 -14.23
N GLN A 155 5.11 11.54 -14.08
CA GLN A 155 4.37 11.26 -12.83
C GLN A 155 5.25 10.88 -11.63
N CYS A 156 6.54 10.63 -11.85
CA CYS A 156 7.53 10.46 -10.78
C CYS A 156 8.26 11.77 -10.42
N GLY A 157 7.97 12.91 -11.04
CA GLY A 157 8.64 14.18 -10.70
C GLY A 157 10.07 14.28 -11.25
N HIS A 158 10.32 13.63 -12.39
CA HIS A 158 11.59 13.61 -13.12
C HIS A 158 11.32 13.76 -14.61
N THR A 159 12.35 14.15 -15.37
CA THR A 159 12.31 14.17 -16.84
C THR A 159 11.66 12.91 -17.41
N ALA A 160 10.67 13.11 -18.29
CA ALA A 160 9.86 12.02 -18.80
C ALA A 160 10.71 10.90 -19.44
N CYS A 161 10.46 9.68 -19.01
CA CYS A 161 11.14 8.47 -19.47
C CYS A 161 10.20 7.26 -19.31
N PRO A 162 10.44 6.12 -19.98
CA PRO A 162 9.54 4.97 -19.85
C PRO A 162 9.36 4.52 -18.39
N GLU A 163 10.46 4.47 -17.62
CA GLU A 163 10.47 4.07 -16.22
C GLU A 163 11.67 4.67 -15.46
N ILE A 164 11.49 4.85 -14.15
CA ILE A 164 12.51 5.15 -13.14
C ILE A 164 12.82 3.84 -12.42
N GLN A 165 13.96 3.25 -12.75
CA GLN A 165 14.33 1.87 -12.40
C GLN A 165 14.69 1.65 -10.92
N ALA A 166 15.11 2.71 -10.24
CA ALA A 166 15.43 2.72 -8.82
C ALA A 166 14.92 4.03 -8.21
N PHE A 167 14.54 4.00 -6.93
CA PHE A 167 14.03 5.17 -6.22
C PHE A 167 14.97 6.36 -6.36
N LYS A 168 14.46 7.45 -6.92
CA LYS A 168 15.21 8.67 -7.21
C LYS A 168 14.60 9.86 -6.47
N LEU A 169 15.45 10.64 -5.82
CA LEU A 169 15.06 11.83 -5.07
C LEU A 169 14.53 12.92 -6.01
N VAL A 170 13.32 13.42 -5.75
CA VAL A 170 12.67 14.50 -6.50
C VAL A 170 13.27 15.86 -6.10
N ASN A 171 13.50 16.73 -7.10
CA ASN A 171 14.01 18.09 -6.91
C ASN A 171 12.88 19.09 -6.62
N GLY A 172 12.17 18.93 -5.50
CA GLY A 172 11.04 19.79 -5.13
C GLY A 172 10.10 19.10 -4.14
N PRO A 173 8.90 19.65 -3.89
CA PRO A 173 8.34 20.89 -4.45
C PRO A 173 9.05 22.15 -3.94
N LYS A 174 8.93 23.25 -4.70
CA LYS A 174 9.49 24.56 -4.32
C LYS A 174 8.42 25.65 -4.37
N LEU A 175 8.41 26.52 -3.37
CA LEU A 175 7.57 27.72 -3.32
C LEU A 175 8.47 28.95 -3.19
N GLY A 176 8.38 29.89 -4.15
CA GLY A 176 9.26 31.07 -4.16
C GLY A 176 10.75 30.73 -4.21
N GLY A 177 11.12 29.61 -4.84
CA GLY A 177 12.50 29.11 -4.92
C GLY A 177 12.98 28.34 -3.68
N VAL A 178 12.20 28.32 -2.60
CA VAL A 178 12.53 27.58 -1.37
C VAL A 178 11.90 26.19 -1.42
N LYS A 179 12.67 25.16 -1.02
CA LYS A 179 12.17 23.78 -0.96
C LYS A 179 11.14 23.64 0.17
N GLU A 180 9.99 23.09 -0.16
CA GLU A 180 8.94 22.74 0.81
C GLU A 180 9.17 21.32 1.36
N LYS A 181 8.75 21.10 2.61
CA LYS A 181 8.79 19.78 3.24
C LYS A 181 7.53 18.99 2.92
N VAL A 182 7.65 17.90 2.18
CA VAL A 182 6.53 16.99 1.89
C VAL A 182 6.19 16.16 3.12
N VAL A 183 4.91 16.04 3.47
CA VAL A 183 4.43 15.23 4.60
C VAL A 183 3.46 14.12 4.19
N LYS A 184 2.74 14.27 3.07
CA LYS A 184 1.88 13.23 2.50
C LYS A 184 1.95 13.25 0.98
N ALA A 185 1.62 12.11 0.39
CA ALA A 185 1.50 11.94 -1.05
C ALA A 185 0.25 11.13 -1.39
N ALA A 186 -0.26 11.32 -2.61
CA ALA A 186 -1.29 10.52 -3.24
C ALA A 186 -0.97 10.38 -4.73
N ALA A 187 -1.40 9.29 -5.37
CA ALA A 187 -1.08 9.03 -6.76
C ALA A 187 -2.25 8.39 -7.51
N GLY A 188 -2.43 8.81 -8.76
CA GLY A 188 -3.37 8.22 -9.71
C GLY A 188 -2.70 7.32 -10.73
N ILE A 189 -3.27 7.24 -11.93
CA ILE A 189 -2.71 6.42 -13.01
C ILE A 189 -1.43 7.03 -13.60
N THR A 190 -1.47 8.33 -13.88
CA THR A 190 -0.41 9.08 -14.59
C THR A 190 -0.09 10.42 -13.94
N PHE A 191 -0.45 10.60 -12.68
CA PHE A 191 -0.12 11.80 -11.92
C PHE A 191 0.06 11.52 -10.43
N SER A 192 0.65 12.49 -9.76
CA SER A 192 0.93 12.48 -8.33
C SER A 192 0.54 13.83 -7.74
N VAL A 193 0.11 13.81 -6.48
CA VAL A 193 -0.19 14.98 -5.67
C VAL A 193 0.55 14.85 -4.35
N VAL A 194 1.18 15.93 -3.89
CA VAL A 194 1.91 15.97 -2.63
C VAL A 194 1.42 17.12 -1.76
N LEU A 195 1.33 16.87 -0.45
CA LEU A 195 0.97 17.83 0.58
C LEU A 195 2.21 18.17 1.39
N THR A 196 2.43 19.46 1.60
CA THR A 196 3.57 19.97 2.38
C THR A 196 3.17 20.31 3.82
N GLU A 197 4.16 20.42 4.71
CA GLU A 197 3.97 20.77 6.13
C GLU A 197 3.26 22.13 6.31
N SER A 198 3.47 23.06 5.38
CA SER A 198 2.80 24.38 5.35
C SER A 198 1.33 24.30 4.90
N GLY A 199 0.84 23.11 4.53
CA GLY A 199 -0.52 22.89 4.04
C GLY A 199 -0.71 23.21 2.55
N LYS A 200 0.38 23.32 1.76
CA LYS A 200 0.30 23.57 0.31
C LYS A 200 0.28 22.26 -0.46
N VAL A 201 -0.39 22.29 -1.61
CA VAL A 201 -0.56 21.12 -2.48
C VAL A 201 0.15 21.35 -3.80
N PHE A 202 0.98 20.39 -4.19
CA PHE A 202 1.64 20.37 -5.49
C PHE A 202 1.23 19.14 -6.28
N ALA A 203 1.19 19.25 -7.60
CA ALA A 203 0.87 18.16 -8.51
C ALA A 203 1.91 18.06 -9.63
N PHE A 204 2.10 16.86 -10.17
CA PHE A 204 2.96 16.59 -11.33
C PHE A 204 2.50 15.32 -12.03
N GLY A 205 2.84 15.17 -13.30
CA GLY A 205 2.36 14.11 -14.16
C GLY A 205 1.56 14.63 -15.35
N SER A 206 0.70 13.78 -15.89
CA SER A 206 -0.16 14.12 -17.03
C SER A 206 -1.24 15.15 -16.66
N GLU A 207 -1.49 16.09 -17.57
CA GLU A 207 -2.59 17.05 -17.50
C GLU A 207 -3.93 16.51 -17.97
N GLU A 208 -4.00 15.25 -18.44
CA GLU A 208 -5.21 14.66 -18.97
C GLU A 208 -6.38 14.84 -17.99
N LYS A 209 -7.53 15.33 -18.48
CA LYS A 209 -8.74 15.62 -17.68
C LYS A 209 -8.57 16.71 -16.60
N GLY A 210 -7.47 17.44 -16.59
CA GLY A 210 -7.17 18.47 -15.59
C GLY A 210 -6.84 17.93 -14.20
N GLN A 211 -6.36 16.69 -14.12
CA GLN A 211 -6.04 16.02 -12.86
C GLN A 211 -4.93 16.71 -12.04
N LEU A 212 -4.13 17.60 -12.65
CA LEU A 212 -3.17 18.44 -11.94
C LEU A 212 -3.80 19.68 -11.27
N GLY A 213 -5.03 20.06 -11.62
CA GLY A 213 -5.72 21.20 -11.01
C GLY A 213 -5.14 22.57 -11.39
N ASN A 214 -4.40 22.66 -12.49
CA ASN A 214 -3.70 23.87 -12.97
C ASN A 214 -4.51 24.68 -14.00
N GLY A 215 -5.74 24.28 -14.29
CA GLY A 215 -6.61 24.92 -15.29
C GLY A 215 -6.39 24.46 -16.72
N GLN A 216 -5.55 23.44 -16.94
CA GLN A 216 -5.21 22.91 -18.26
C GLN A 216 -5.64 21.44 -18.37
N ALA A 217 -5.96 21.00 -19.59
CA ALA A 217 -6.26 19.60 -19.90
C ALA A 217 -5.18 18.95 -20.77
N GLY A 218 -4.16 19.74 -21.17
CA GLY A 218 -3.01 19.33 -21.98
C GLY A 218 -3.29 18.79 -23.38
N GLU A 219 -4.54 18.75 -23.87
CA GLU A 219 -4.86 18.09 -25.13
C GLU A 219 -4.29 18.86 -26.35
N ARG A 220 -3.46 18.18 -27.15
CA ARG A 220 -2.91 18.68 -28.41
C ARG A 220 -3.08 17.67 -29.54
N ILE A 221 -3.40 18.16 -30.74
CA ILE A 221 -3.51 17.34 -31.95
C ILE A 221 -2.10 17.12 -32.52
N VAL A 222 -1.62 15.88 -32.55
CA VAL A 222 -0.29 15.52 -33.09
C VAL A 222 -0.40 15.13 -34.56
N SER A 223 -1.47 14.43 -34.94
CA SER A 223 -1.80 14.08 -36.32
C SER A 223 -3.30 13.82 -36.44
N ALA A 224 -3.80 13.63 -37.67
CA ALA A 224 -5.21 13.28 -37.90
C ALA A 224 -5.60 12.04 -37.05
N GLY A 225 -6.54 12.22 -36.14
CA GLY A 225 -7.04 11.17 -35.24
C GLY A 225 -6.12 10.81 -34.06
N LYS A 226 -5.03 11.54 -33.80
CA LYS A 226 -4.10 11.28 -32.68
C LYS A 226 -3.92 12.53 -31.82
N SER A 227 -4.48 12.50 -30.62
CA SER A 227 -4.20 13.46 -29.56
C SER A 227 -2.99 13.01 -28.72
N ALA A 228 -2.24 13.96 -28.18
CA ALA A 228 -1.34 13.77 -27.06
C ALA A 228 -1.74 14.71 -25.93
N PHE A 229 -1.23 14.44 -24.73
CA PHE A 229 -1.47 15.26 -23.56
C PHE A 229 -0.15 15.82 -23.05
N ASP A 230 -0.13 17.11 -22.76
CA ASP A 230 0.95 17.76 -22.05
C ASP A 230 1.03 17.24 -20.60
N PHE A 231 2.17 17.49 -19.96
CA PHE A 231 2.48 17.00 -18.63
C PHE A 231 3.47 17.93 -17.94
N GLU A 232 3.48 17.87 -16.61
CA GLU A 232 4.39 18.60 -15.76
C GLU A 232 5.35 17.60 -15.10
N GLU A 233 6.63 17.72 -15.39
CA GLU A 233 7.67 16.85 -14.82
C GLU A 233 8.21 17.34 -13.48
N GLU A 234 8.01 18.63 -13.14
CA GLU A 234 8.32 19.18 -11.83
C GLU A 234 7.03 19.42 -11.02
N PRO A 235 7.05 19.26 -9.67
CA PRO A 235 5.89 19.58 -8.84
C PRO A 235 5.45 21.05 -8.96
N ILE A 236 4.25 21.27 -9.51
CA ILE A 236 3.63 22.58 -9.66
C ILE A 236 2.62 22.87 -8.54
N LEU A 237 2.56 24.11 -8.06
CA LEU A 237 1.59 24.52 -7.04
C LEU A 237 0.17 24.47 -7.60
N VAL A 238 -0.74 23.80 -6.89
CA VAL A 238 -2.18 23.81 -7.20
C VAL A 238 -2.78 25.13 -6.71
N LYS A 239 -2.73 26.16 -7.56
CA LYS A 239 -3.08 27.56 -7.19
C LYS A 239 -4.48 27.71 -6.59
N GLY A 240 -5.46 26.91 -7.02
CA GLY A 240 -6.82 26.95 -6.47
C GLY A 240 -6.92 26.61 -4.97
N LEU A 241 -5.87 26.01 -4.40
CA LEU A 241 -5.78 25.69 -2.97
C LEU A 241 -4.72 26.53 -2.24
N ALA A 242 -4.05 27.47 -2.93
CA ALA A 242 -2.90 28.19 -2.38
C ALA A 242 -3.24 29.02 -1.14
N GLU A 243 -4.45 29.56 -1.03
CA GLU A 243 -4.90 30.36 0.12
C GLU A 243 -5.50 29.51 1.26
N ARG A 244 -5.34 28.18 1.18
CA ARG A 244 -5.87 27.24 2.17
C ARG A 244 -4.75 26.50 2.87
N LYS A 245 -5.07 25.97 4.05
CA LYS A 245 -4.25 25.00 4.76
C LYS A 245 -4.87 23.62 4.56
N ILE A 246 -4.30 22.85 3.64
CA ILE A 246 -4.78 21.50 3.36
C ILE A 246 -4.26 20.52 4.42
N ALA A 247 -5.11 19.59 4.85
CA ALA A 247 -4.82 18.59 5.89
C ALA A 247 -4.79 17.15 5.34
N GLN A 248 -5.58 16.88 4.30
CA GLN A 248 -5.60 15.58 3.63
C GLN A 248 -5.74 15.73 2.11
N ILE A 249 -5.18 14.77 1.39
CA ILE A 249 -5.26 14.62 -0.06
C ILE A 249 -5.50 13.14 -0.38
N ALA A 250 -6.26 12.86 -1.45
CA ALA A 250 -6.36 11.52 -2.02
C ALA A 250 -6.53 11.61 -3.54
N CYS A 251 -6.08 10.57 -4.25
CA CYS A 251 -6.20 10.46 -5.70
C CYS A 251 -6.91 9.18 -6.08
N GLY A 252 -7.86 9.29 -7.00
CA GLY A 252 -8.34 8.14 -7.75
C GLY A 252 -7.58 8.04 -9.08
N PRO A 253 -8.14 7.37 -10.10
CA PRO A 253 -7.42 7.15 -11.34
C PRO A 253 -6.95 8.43 -12.04
N GLN A 254 -7.84 9.41 -12.17
CA GLN A 254 -7.66 10.66 -12.93
C GLN A 254 -8.34 11.85 -12.25
N HIS A 255 -8.58 11.76 -10.94
CA HIS A 255 -9.20 12.82 -10.16
C HIS A 255 -8.61 12.86 -8.76
N ALA A 256 -8.74 13.99 -8.09
CA ALA A 256 -8.23 14.19 -6.75
C ALA A 256 -9.25 14.92 -5.87
N ILE A 257 -9.10 14.67 -4.57
CA ILE A 257 -9.90 15.26 -3.50
C ILE A 257 -8.97 15.77 -2.41
N ALA A 258 -9.29 16.91 -1.83
CA ALA A 258 -8.55 17.52 -0.72
C ALA A 258 -9.49 17.98 0.38
N LEU A 259 -9.01 17.91 1.62
CA LEU A 259 -9.68 18.40 2.82
C LEU A 259 -8.84 19.52 3.43
N ASP A 260 -9.42 20.70 3.63
CA ASP A 260 -8.76 21.78 4.37
C ASP A 260 -8.91 21.62 5.89
N SER A 261 -8.12 22.35 6.67
CA SER A 261 -8.12 22.29 8.14
C SER A 261 -9.45 22.68 8.78
N ASP A 262 -10.31 23.39 8.06
CA ASP A 262 -11.61 23.81 8.57
C ASP A 262 -12.68 22.72 8.33
N GLY A 263 -12.39 21.77 7.44
CA GLY A 263 -13.27 20.67 7.05
C GLY A 263 -13.92 20.85 5.68
N ARG A 264 -13.51 21.84 4.89
CA ARG A 264 -14.04 22.03 3.53
C ARG A 264 -13.37 21.07 2.57
N VAL A 265 -14.17 20.52 1.66
CA VAL A 265 -13.75 19.52 0.69
C VAL A 265 -13.65 20.15 -0.70
N PHE A 266 -12.57 19.82 -1.41
CA PHE A 266 -12.30 20.27 -2.78
C PHE A 266 -12.06 19.06 -3.68
N VAL A 267 -12.53 19.14 -4.92
CA VAL A 267 -12.44 18.08 -5.92
C VAL A 267 -12.02 18.65 -7.28
N TRP A 268 -11.24 17.90 -8.05
CA TRP A 268 -10.86 18.25 -9.43
C TRP A 268 -10.43 17.03 -10.25
N GLY A 269 -10.23 17.25 -11.56
CA GLY A 269 -9.88 16.24 -12.55
C GLY A 269 -11.09 15.68 -13.29
N TYR A 270 -10.99 14.41 -13.66
CA TYR A 270 -12.02 13.70 -14.42
C TYR A 270 -13.32 13.53 -13.63
N ASN A 271 -14.45 13.89 -14.23
CA ASN A 271 -15.77 13.82 -13.61
C ASN A 271 -16.72 12.82 -14.30
N GLY A 272 -16.17 11.90 -15.11
CA GLY A 272 -16.96 10.77 -15.60
C GLY A 272 -17.56 9.97 -14.45
N TYR A 273 -18.82 9.54 -14.64
CA TYR A 273 -19.67 8.99 -13.59
C TYR A 273 -19.95 9.95 -12.43
N CYS A 274 -19.87 11.27 -12.61
CA CYS A 274 -20.11 12.28 -11.57
C CYS A 274 -19.25 12.11 -10.31
N ARG A 275 -18.06 11.53 -10.40
CA ARG A 275 -17.23 11.20 -9.23
C ARG A 275 -16.81 12.41 -8.38
N LEU A 276 -16.89 13.62 -8.93
CA LEU A 276 -16.61 14.86 -8.18
C LEU A 276 -17.83 15.33 -7.36
N GLY A 277 -19.03 14.81 -7.60
CA GLY A 277 -20.21 15.18 -6.81
C GLY A 277 -20.71 16.62 -7.01
N LEU A 278 -20.39 17.25 -8.14
CA LEU A 278 -20.71 18.65 -8.45
C LEU A 278 -22.08 18.85 -9.14
N GLY A 279 -22.93 17.83 -9.15
CA GLY A 279 -24.26 17.85 -9.79
C GLY A 279 -24.23 17.68 -11.31
N ASN A 280 -23.07 17.41 -11.91
CA ASN A 280 -22.86 17.25 -13.36
C ASN A 280 -21.71 16.27 -13.64
N GLN A 281 -21.43 16.00 -14.93
CA GLN A 281 -20.34 15.13 -15.40
C GLN A 281 -19.19 15.90 -16.07
N VAL A 282 -19.12 17.22 -15.89
CA VAL A 282 -18.10 18.08 -16.50
C VAL A 282 -16.82 17.99 -15.67
N ASP A 283 -15.70 17.73 -16.33
CA ASP A 283 -14.37 17.73 -15.72
C ASP A 283 -14.07 19.07 -15.06
N ALA A 284 -13.34 19.05 -13.94
CA ALA A 284 -12.96 20.26 -13.22
C ALA A 284 -11.45 20.45 -13.34
N LEU A 285 -11.02 21.38 -14.19
CA LEU A 285 -9.60 21.63 -14.44
C LEU A 285 -8.90 22.36 -13.29
N VAL A 286 -9.66 22.88 -12.33
CA VAL A 286 -9.19 23.52 -11.11
C VAL A 286 -9.98 22.97 -9.91
N PRO A 287 -9.40 22.95 -8.69
CA PRO A 287 -10.11 22.61 -7.47
C PRO A 287 -11.42 23.37 -7.31
N LYS A 288 -12.52 22.61 -7.16
CA LYS A 288 -13.85 23.15 -6.87
C LYS A 288 -14.29 22.70 -5.49
N GLN A 289 -14.83 23.64 -4.71
CA GLN A 289 -15.40 23.33 -3.40
C GLN A 289 -16.68 22.52 -3.57
N VAL A 290 -16.82 21.47 -2.77
CA VAL A 290 -18.02 20.62 -2.74
C VAL A 290 -19.10 21.32 -1.90
N PRO A 291 -20.30 21.59 -2.46
CA PRO A 291 -21.34 22.36 -1.75
C PRO A 291 -21.77 21.77 -0.41
N GLN A 292 -21.85 20.43 -0.31
CA GLN A 292 -22.30 19.71 0.89
C GLN A 292 -21.40 19.96 2.11
N PHE A 293 -20.09 20.18 1.87
CA PHE A 293 -19.08 20.34 2.91
C PHE A 293 -18.56 21.78 2.97
N ALA A 294 -19.32 22.75 2.43
CA ALA A 294 -18.88 24.13 2.33
C ALA A 294 -19.01 24.94 3.62
N GLY A 295 -19.82 24.45 4.57
CA GLY A 295 -20.21 25.18 5.77
C GLY A 295 -21.47 26.02 5.59
N PRO A 296 -21.82 26.83 6.62
CA PRO A 296 -21.08 27.06 7.86
C PRO A 296 -21.27 25.98 8.93
N ASN A 297 -22.17 25.01 8.73
CA ASN A 297 -22.41 23.97 9.72
C ASN A 297 -21.21 23.01 9.84
N GLU A 298 -20.40 23.18 10.88
CA GLU A 298 -19.15 22.43 11.07
C GLU A 298 -19.39 20.93 11.19
N ILE A 299 -20.50 20.51 11.80
CA ILE A 299 -20.76 19.10 12.06
C ILE A 299 -20.93 18.31 10.74
N THR A 300 -21.43 18.96 9.68
CA THR A 300 -21.62 18.37 8.35
C THR A 300 -20.43 18.60 7.42
N MET A 301 -19.35 19.24 7.89
CA MET A 301 -18.11 19.38 7.12
C MET A 301 -17.31 18.08 7.13
N GLY A 302 -16.36 17.95 6.21
CA GLY A 302 -15.50 16.76 6.10
C GLY A 302 -14.56 16.59 7.30
N ALA A 303 -14.32 15.33 7.66
CA ALA A 303 -13.32 14.87 8.61
C ALA A 303 -12.28 13.93 7.95
N HIS A 304 -12.69 13.19 6.91
CA HIS A 304 -11.82 12.29 6.15
C HIS A 304 -12.24 12.22 4.67
N VAL A 305 -11.27 12.13 3.75
CA VAL A 305 -11.52 12.06 2.30
C VAL A 305 -10.84 10.86 1.66
N VAL A 306 -11.53 10.22 0.71
CA VAL A 306 -11.01 9.09 -0.08
C VAL A 306 -11.42 9.27 -1.53
N ALA A 307 -10.53 8.95 -2.46
CA ALA A 307 -10.83 8.88 -3.87
C ALA A 307 -10.73 7.43 -4.34
N GLY A 308 -11.82 6.92 -4.93
CA GLY A 308 -11.90 5.56 -5.45
C GLY A 308 -11.81 5.48 -6.97
N PRO A 309 -12.10 4.32 -7.57
CA PRO A 309 -11.92 4.07 -9.00
C PRO A 309 -12.91 4.88 -9.87
N SER A 310 -14.14 5.04 -9.40
CA SER A 310 -15.21 5.77 -10.10
C SER A 310 -16.10 6.58 -9.16
N ASN A 311 -15.62 6.82 -7.94
CA ASN A 311 -16.34 7.51 -6.89
C ASN A 311 -15.38 8.32 -5.99
N SER A 312 -15.96 9.21 -5.20
CA SER A 312 -15.29 9.89 -4.08
C SER A 312 -16.09 9.64 -2.81
N VAL A 313 -15.39 9.55 -1.69
CA VAL A 313 -15.99 9.32 -0.36
C VAL A 313 -15.52 10.41 0.59
N VAL A 314 -16.46 10.88 1.42
CA VAL A 314 -16.19 11.80 2.51
C VAL A 314 -16.84 11.24 3.77
N ILE A 315 -16.09 11.20 4.86
CA ILE A 315 -16.67 11.04 6.20
C ILE A 315 -16.79 12.45 6.77
N ASP A 316 -17.97 12.84 7.22
CA ASP A 316 -18.17 14.14 7.88
C ASP A 316 -17.83 14.12 9.38
N LYS A 317 -17.86 15.27 10.05
CA LYS A 317 -17.60 15.37 11.49
C LYS A 317 -18.69 14.73 12.35
N GLN A 318 -19.82 14.28 11.78
CA GLN A 318 -20.83 13.45 12.47
C GLN A 318 -20.50 11.95 12.41
N GLY A 319 -19.53 11.55 11.59
CA GLY A 319 -19.20 10.15 11.31
C GLY A 319 -20.07 9.53 10.22
N MET A 320 -20.74 10.32 9.38
CA MET A 320 -21.58 9.82 8.29
C MET A 320 -20.74 9.50 7.05
N TYR A 321 -21.02 8.38 6.39
CA TYR A 321 -20.36 7.98 5.14
C TYR A 321 -21.07 8.57 3.93
N TRP A 322 -20.46 9.56 3.27
CA TRP A 322 -20.93 10.17 2.04
C TRP A 322 -20.21 9.65 0.81
N MET A 323 -20.93 9.47 -0.29
CA MET A 323 -20.37 9.07 -1.57
C MET A 323 -20.94 9.88 -2.72
N ALA A 324 -20.07 10.27 -3.65
CA ALA A 324 -20.44 10.71 -4.99
C ALA A 324 -19.84 9.76 -6.02
N GLY A 325 -20.43 9.67 -7.21
CA GLY A 325 -19.95 8.82 -8.28
C GLY A 325 -20.64 7.46 -8.39
N LYS A 326 -20.01 6.51 -9.09
CA LYS A 326 -20.55 5.17 -9.34
C LYS A 326 -19.77 4.10 -8.58
N TRP A 327 -20.51 3.21 -7.92
CA TRP A 327 -19.96 2.04 -7.21
C TRP A 327 -20.74 0.75 -7.49
N LYS A 328 -21.98 0.87 -7.99
CA LYS A 328 -22.86 -0.24 -8.39
C LYS A 328 -22.94 -0.33 -9.90
N ASN A 329 -22.96 -1.56 -10.41
CA ASN A 329 -23.36 -1.87 -11.78
C ASN A 329 -24.89 -1.95 -11.91
N THR A 330 -25.62 -2.32 -10.85
CA THR A 330 -27.09 -2.45 -10.81
C THR A 330 -27.69 -1.97 -9.49
N GLY A 331 -28.97 -1.52 -9.46
CA GLY A 331 -29.66 -1.06 -8.24
C GLY A 331 -30.86 -0.12 -8.46
N ASP A 332 -31.57 0.20 -7.37
CA ASP A 332 -32.95 0.74 -7.30
C ASP A 332 -33.24 1.90 -8.25
N GLY A 333 -33.84 1.55 -9.41
CA GLY A 333 -34.64 2.46 -10.22
C GLY A 333 -34.11 2.85 -11.60
N SER A 334 -32.85 2.58 -11.96
CA SER A 334 -32.36 2.62 -13.36
C SER A 334 -30.86 2.33 -13.49
N GLY A 335 -30.44 1.06 -13.40
CA GLY A 335 -29.13 0.62 -13.92
C GLY A 335 -27.88 1.17 -13.22
N GLY A 336 -27.91 1.37 -11.90
CA GLY A 336 -26.72 1.78 -11.15
C GLY A 336 -26.21 3.18 -11.55
N GLN A 337 -27.13 4.15 -11.69
CA GLN A 337 -26.76 5.54 -11.95
C GLN A 337 -25.77 6.07 -10.91
N PRO A 338 -24.80 6.89 -11.31
CA PRO A 338 -23.92 7.55 -10.37
C PRO A 338 -24.67 8.54 -9.48
N PHE A 339 -24.19 8.71 -8.25
CA PHE A 339 -24.58 9.83 -7.41
C PHE A 339 -23.95 11.11 -7.96
N SER A 340 -24.78 11.97 -8.56
CA SER A 340 -24.34 13.25 -9.15
C SER A 340 -23.86 14.26 -8.11
N THR A 341 -24.31 14.11 -6.88
CA THR A 341 -23.90 14.86 -5.69
C THR A 341 -23.53 13.88 -4.57
N PHE A 342 -22.81 14.35 -3.55
CA PHE A 342 -22.55 13.53 -2.37
C PHE A 342 -23.86 13.18 -1.67
N LYS A 343 -24.08 11.88 -1.46
CA LYS A 343 -25.20 11.31 -0.70
C LYS A 343 -24.65 10.39 0.38
N TYR A 344 -25.21 10.45 1.59
CA TYR A 344 -24.87 9.49 2.63
C TYR A 344 -25.47 8.12 2.32
N ILE A 345 -24.78 7.05 2.73
CA ILE A 345 -25.24 5.68 2.56
C ILE A 345 -26.20 5.33 3.70
N GLN A 346 -27.49 5.25 3.37
CA GLN A 346 -28.57 5.05 4.34
C GLN A 346 -28.42 3.77 5.17
N ASP A 347 -27.96 2.67 4.56
CA ASP A 347 -27.82 1.37 5.25
C ASP A 347 -26.86 1.43 6.46
N ILE A 348 -25.92 2.38 6.51
CA ILE A 348 -24.92 2.56 7.59
C ILE A 348 -25.00 3.94 8.24
N MET A 349 -26.13 4.64 8.11
CA MET A 349 -26.28 5.98 8.69
C MET A 349 -26.25 6.01 10.23
N GLY A 350 -26.50 4.87 10.87
CA GLY A 350 -26.40 4.72 12.33
C GLY A 350 -24.97 4.45 12.82
N CYS A 351 -24.05 4.09 11.93
CA CYS A 351 -22.68 3.76 12.27
C CYS A 351 -21.83 5.03 12.35
N LYS A 352 -21.04 5.18 13.42
CA LYS A 352 -20.06 6.28 13.55
C LYS A 352 -18.77 5.92 12.84
N ILE A 353 -18.71 6.24 11.55
CA ILE A 353 -17.55 5.91 10.72
C ILE A 353 -16.36 6.81 11.05
N THR A 354 -15.19 6.23 11.21
CA THR A 354 -13.93 6.93 11.51
C THR A 354 -12.91 6.82 10.38
N HIS A 355 -12.96 5.74 9.61
CA HIS A 355 -12.03 5.49 8.51
C HIS A 355 -12.75 4.86 7.32
N ALA A 356 -12.27 5.14 6.11
CA ALA A 356 -12.76 4.53 4.88
C ALA A 356 -11.62 4.26 3.90
N ALA A 357 -11.81 3.26 3.03
CA ALA A 357 -10.92 2.99 1.91
C ALA A 357 -11.69 2.48 0.70
N CYS A 358 -11.17 2.75 -0.50
CA CYS A 358 -11.73 2.25 -1.76
C CYS A 358 -10.67 1.44 -2.50
N GLY A 359 -11.00 0.21 -2.90
CA GLY A 359 -10.22 -0.58 -3.86
C GLY A 359 -10.79 -0.50 -5.26
N GLY A 360 -10.38 -1.41 -6.15
CA GLY A 360 -10.83 -1.40 -7.56
C GLY A 360 -12.34 -1.57 -7.73
N VAL A 361 -12.98 -2.31 -6.81
CA VAL A 361 -14.44 -2.47 -6.72
C VAL A 361 -14.95 -2.50 -5.27
N THR A 362 -14.05 -2.35 -4.30
CA THR A 362 -14.34 -2.50 -2.86
C THR A 362 -14.47 -1.15 -2.18
N HIS A 363 -15.32 -1.11 -1.17
CA HIS A 363 -15.50 -0.01 -0.24
C HIS A 363 -15.43 -0.59 1.16
N TRP A 364 -14.56 0.00 1.97
CA TRP A 364 -14.35 -0.36 3.36
C TRP A 364 -14.70 0.83 4.24
N ALA A 365 -15.29 0.54 5.40
CA ALA A 365 -15.54 1.51 6.45
C ALA A 365 -15.28 0.88 7.81
N LEU A 366 -14.64 1.65 8.71
CA LEU A 366 -14.48 1.29 10.12
C LEU A 366 -15.44 2.14 10.95
N ALA A 367 -16.28 1.47 11.73
CA ALA A 367 -17.29 2.10 12.57
C ALA A 367 -16.96 1.88 14.04
N LEU A 368 -17.08 2.94 14.86
CA LEU A 368 -17.02 2.80 16.31
C LEU A 368 -18.24 2.04 16.84
N GLU A 369 -17.98 1.10 17.75
CA GLU A 369 -18.95 0.41 18.59
C GLU A 369 -18.58 0.59 20.07
N ASP A 370 -19.48 0.24 20.99
CA ASP A 370 -19.28 0.44 22.43
C ASP A 370 -17.99 -0.24 22.94
N ASP A 371 -17.67 -1.42 22.41
CA ASP A 371 -16.53 -2.26 22.82
C ASP A 371 -15.51 -2.51 21.69
N GLY A 372 -15.43 -1.66 20.66
CA GLY A 372 -14.42 -1.81 19.62
C GLY A 372 -14.73 -1.14 18.28
N ILE A 373 -14.31 -1.82 17.20
CA ILE A 373 -14.49 -1.36 15.82
C ILE A 373 -15.22 -2.42 15.00
N MET A 374 -16.35 -2.07 14.40
CA MET A 374 -16.97 -2.88 13.36
C MET A 374 -16.33 -2.56 12.00
N THR A 375 -15.91 -3.62 11.32
CA THR A 375 -15.41 -3.53 9.95
C THR A 375 -16.52 -3.82 8.95
N ILE A 376 -16.76 -2.90 8.02
CA ILE A 376 -17.80 -2.99 6.99
C ILE A 376 -17.12 -3.05 5.62
N ALA A 377 -17.52 -4.01 4.78
CA ALA A 377 -16.98 -4.20 3.43
C ALA A 377 -18.11 -4.43 2.41
N PHE A 378 -18.10 -3.68 1.31
CA PHE A 378 -19.08 -3.81 0.23
C PHE A 378 -18.52 -3.41 -1.13
N GLY A 379 -19.15 -3.85 -2.20
CA GLY A 379 -18.65 -3.67 -3.56
C GLY A 379 -19.31 -4.63 -4.54
N GLN A 380 -19.38 -4.24 -5.82
CA GLN A 380 -19.96 -5.06 -6.87
C GLN A 380 -18.96 -5.34 -7.98
N GLY A 381 -18.82 -6.61 -8.35
CA GLY A 381 -17.88 -7.04 -9.39
C GLY A 381 -16.53 -7.50 -8.82
N ALA A 382 -16.49 -7.83 -7.53
CA ALA A 382 -15.35 -8.46 -6.90
C ALA A 382 -15.18 -9.90 -7.43
N LEU A 383 -13.95 -10.24 -7.82
CA LEU A 383 -13.62 -11.47 -8.53
C LEU A 383 -12.62 -12.34 -7.77
N ASN A 384 -11.86 -11.75 -6.85
CA ASN A 384 -10.70 -12.37 -6.22
C ASN A 384 -10.86 -12.60 -4.72
N GLY A 385 -12.01 -12.27 -4.13
CA GLY A 385 -12.22 -12.37 -2.68
C GLY A 385 -11.80 -11.12 -1.92
N GLU A 386 -11.59 -10.01 -2.63
CA GLU A 386 -11.06 -8.74 -2.10
C GLU A 386 -11.97 -8.02 -1.09
N LEU A 387 -13.20 -8.50 -0.87
CA LEU A 387 -14.06 -8.07 0.25
C LEU A 387 -13.84 -8.88 1.54
N GLY A 388 -13.16 -10.03 1.46
CA GLY A 388 -12.81 -10.88 2.60
C GLY A 388 -14.00 -11.38 3.41
N HIS A 389 -15.12 -11.71 2.77
CA HIS A 389 -16.34 -12.13 3.49
C HIS A 389 -16.35 -13.59 3.94
N GLY A 390 -15.36 -14.39 3.53
CA GLY A 390 -15.33 -15.82 3.82
C GLY A 390 -15.52 -16.69 2.57
N PRO A 391 -15.06 -17.94 2.59
CA PRO A 391 -15.18 -18.87 1.46
C PRO A 391 -16.63 -19.23 1.11
N ASP A 392 -17.53 -19.23 2.11
CA ASP A 392 -18.94 -19.58 1.95
C ASP A 392 -19.84 -18.38 1.59
N GLN A 393 -19.27 -17.20 1.40
CA GLN A 393 -20.00 -15.98 1.08
C GLN A 393 -19.81 -15.55 -0.38
N PRO A 394 -20.78 -14.83 -0.97
CA PRO A 394 -20.57 -14.22 -2.27
C PRO A 394 -19.36 -13.27 -2.27
N LYS A 395 -18.54 -13.34 -3.33
CA LYS A 395 -17.37 -12.46 -3.49
C LYS A 395 -17.74 -10.97 -3.54
N SER A 396 -18.97 -10.63 -3.93
CA SER A 396 -19.50 -9.26 -4.02
C SER A 396 -20.64 -9.03 -3.01
N ALA A 397 -20.74 -7.82 -2.47
CA ALA A 397 -21.83 -7.39 -1.60
C ALA A 397 -22.38 -6.02 -2.07
N THR A 398 -23.62 -5.98 -2.55
CA THR A 398 -24.25 -4.76 -3.08
C THR A 398 -24.84 -3.85 -2.00
N LYS A 399 -24.69 -4.21 -0.73
CA LYS A 399 -25.03 -3.37 0.42
C LYS A 399 -23.87 -3.37 1.40
N PRO A 400 -23.66 -2.29 2.16
CA PRO A 400 -22.76 -2.32 3.31
C PRO A 400 -23.04 -3.55 4.17
N THR A 401 -22.01 -4.36 4.37
CA THR A 401 -22.12 -5.65 5.07
C THR A 401 -20.97 -5.74 6.07
N GLN A 402 -21.27 -6.14 7.30
CA GLN A 402 -20.24 -6.42 8.30
C GLN A 402 -19.33 -7.54 7.79
N ASN A 403 -18.01 -7.31 7.85
CA ASN A 403 -17.02 -8.33 7.56
C ASN A 403 -16.93 -9.28 8.76
N LYS A 404 -17.65 -10.41 8.66
CA LYS A 404 -17.76 -11.37 9.77
C LYS A 404 -16.43 -11.99 10.19
N PRO A 405 -15.52 -12.37 9.27
CA PRO A 405 -14.19 -12.88 9.65
C PRO A 405 -13.40 -11.97 10.59
N LEU A 406 -13.60 -10.65 10.52
CA LEU A 406 -12.90 -9.67 11.38
C LEU A 406 -13.65 -9.31 12.68
N THR A 407 -14.70 -10.06 13.05
CA THR A 407 -15.46 -9.77 14.27
C THR A 407 -14.61 -9.95 15.51
N GLY A 408 -14.52 -8.91 16.35
CA GLY A 408 -13.70 -8.92 17.56
C GLY A 408 -12.20 -8.65 17.33
N VAL A 409 -11.79 -8.40 16.08
CA VAL A 409 -10.42 -7.98 15.74
C VAL A 409 -10.39 -6.46 15.62
N GLU A 410 -9.60 -5.78 16.45
CA GLU A 410 -9.48 -4.32 16.38
C GLU A 410 -8.67 -3.90 15.14
N ILE A 411 -9.35 -3.24 14.19
CA ILE A 411 -8.73 -2.79 12.95
C ILE A 411 -8.27 -1.33 13.07
N LEU A 412 -6.98 -1.10 12.82
CA LEU A 412 -6.34 0.22 12.84
C LEU A 412 -6.42 0.92 11.48
N GLN A 413 -6.30 0.16 10.39
CA GLN A 413 -6.32 0.69 9.03
C GLN A 413 -6.85 -0.36 8.04
N VAL A 414 -7.57 0.11 7.02
CA VAL A 414 -7.86 -0.66 5.80
C VAL A 414 -7.36 0.10 4.58
N ALA A 415 -6.84 -0.62 3.59
CA ALA A 415 -6.36 -0.08 2.33
C ALA A 415 -6.77 -1.00 1.16
N GLY A 416 -7.49 -0.43 0.18
CA GLY A 416 -8.01 -1.18 -0.96
C GLY A 416 -7.11 -1.08 -2.19
N GLY A 417 -6.53 -2.20 -2.62
CA GLY A 417 -5.86 -2.33 -3.91
C GLY A 417 -6.86 -2.57 -5.04
N GLN A 418 -6.37 -2.76 -6.27
CA GLN A 418 -7.25 -3.05 -7.41
C GLN A 418 -8.02 -4.38 -7.24
N ASN A 419 -7.34 -5.43 -6.75
CA ASN A 419 -7.87 -6.80 -6.62
C ASN A 419 -7.51 -7.48 -5.29
N THR A 420 -6.93 -6.72 -4.35
CA THR A 420 -6.44 -7.20 -3.05
C THR A 420 -6.72 -6.11 -2.02
N SER A 421 -7.23 -6.46 -0.86
CA SER A 421 -7.40 -5.54 0.27
C SER A 421 -6.39 -5.88 1.35
N PHE A 422 -5.84 -4.84 1.99
CA PHE A 422 -4.87 -4.97 3.08
C PHE A 422 -5.44 -4.33 4.34
N ILE A 423 -5.17 -4.95 5.47
CA ILE A 423 -5.72 -4.56 6.76
C ILE A 423 -4.59 -4.52 7.78
N LEU A 424 -4.56 -3.49 8.61
CA LEU A 424 -3.67 -3.39 9.76
C LEU A 424 -4.51 -3.64 11.02
N ALA A 425 -4.22 -4.73 11.73
CA ALA A 425 -4.99 -5.17 12.89
C ALA A 425 -4.14 -5.12 14.16
N ARG A 426 -4.71 -4.74 15.29
CA ARG A 426 -4.03 -4.83 16.59
C ARG A 426 -3.88 -6.30 16.99
N PRO A 427 -2.72 -6.73 17.52
CA PRO A 427 -2.57 -8.06 18.12
C PRO A 427 -3.61 -8.30 19.20
N SER A 428 -4.23 -9.48 19.18
CA SER A 428 -5.22 -9.94 20.14
C SER A 428 -5.44 -11.44 19.97
N ASP A 429 -6.03 -12.12 20.95
CA ASP A 429 -6.35 -13.55 20.85
C ASP A 429 -7.26 -13.82 19.64
N LYS A 430 -8.21 -12.92 19.37
CA LYS A 430 -9.12 -13.00 18.21
C LYS A 430 -8.39 -12.89 16.87
N LEU A 431 -7.27 -12.16 16.82
CA LEU A 431 -6.43 -12.09 15.62
C LEU A 431 -5.78 -13.44 15.36
N SER A 432 -5.27 -14.10 16.40
CA SER A 432 -4.54 -15.37 16.30
C SER A 432 -5.39 -16.52 15.75
N ASP A 433 -6.72 -16.42 15.89
CA ASP A 433 -7.73 -17.33 15.31
C ASP A 433 -7.78 -17.26 13.76
N LEU A 434 -7.26 -16.20 13.13
CA LEU A 434 -7.30 -16.02 11.68
C LEU A 434 -6.32 -16.95 10.95
N PRO A 435 -6.65 -17.38 9.72
CA PRO A 435 -5.73 -18.16 8.91
C PRO A 435 -4.48 -17.34 8.56
N ARG A 436 -3.37 -18.03 8.31
CA ARG A 436 -2.07 -17.41 7.96
C ARG A 436 -1.78 -17.62 6.47
N HIS A 437 -1.11 -16.66 5.83
CA HIS A 437 -0.69 -16.69 4.43
C HIS A 437 0.83 -16.54 4.32
N PRO A 438 1.53 -17.42 3.58
CA PRO A 438 1.02 -18.63 2.89
C PRO A 438 0.43 -19.65 3.88
N TYR A 439 -0.61 -20.37 3.44
CA TYR A 439 -1.29 -21.38 4.24
C TYR A 439 -0.39 -22.59 4.49
N GLU A 440 0.17 -23.14 3.41
CA GLU A 440 1.10 -24.26 3.45
C GLU A 440 2.48 -23.77 3.87
N VAL A 441 2.77 -23.94 5.15
CA VAL A 441 4.13 -24.10 5.65
C VAL A 441 4.27 -25.59 5.98
N ASN A 442 5.37 -26.23 5.60
CA ASN A 442 5.61 -27.65 5.88
C ASN A 442 6.56 -27.76 7.09
N PRO A 443 6.11 -27.48 8.32
CA PRO A 443 6.95 -27.65 9.49
C PRO A 443 7.22 -29.15 9.75
N PRO A 444 8.36 -29.50 10.37
CA PRO A 444 8.53 -30.83 10.93
C PRO A 444 7.51 -31.08 12.06
N ASP A 445 7.12 -32.34 12.27
CA ASP A 445 6.21 -32.74 13.36
C ASP A 445 6.90 -32.79 14.74
N ILE A 446 8.23 -32.70 14.77
CA ILE A 446 9.05 -32.87 15.99
C ILE A 446 9.94 -31.66 16.20
N CYS A 447 10.37 -31.47 17.45
CA CYS A 447 11.18 -30.32 17.82
C CYS A 447 12.42 -30.17 16.93
N VAL A 448 12.59 -28.99 16.34
CA VAL A 448 13.65 -28.71 15.37
C VAL A 448 15.05 -28.55 16.00
N VAL A 449 15.20 -28.81 17.30
CA VAL A 449 16.51 -28.72 17.97
C VAL A 449 16.98 -30.10 18.43
N CYS A 450 16.13 -30.87 19.11
CA CYS A 450 16.49 -32.20 19.61
C CYS A 450 16.05 -33.35 18.69
N ASP A 451 15.26 -33.09 17.65
CA ASP A 451 14.67 -34.09 16.74
C ASP A 451 13.91 -35.20 17.50
N GLN A 452 13.17 -34.81 18.56
CA GLN A 452 12.37 -35.72 19.39
C GLN A 452 10.94 -35.22 19.52
N ASP A 453 10.02 -36.18 19.68
CA ASP A 453 8.66 -35.99 20.18
C ASP A 453 8.63 -36.47 21.63
N ASN A 454 8.42 -35.53 22.56
CA ASN A 454 8.38 -35.85 23.99
C ASN A 454 6.97 -36.21 24.47
N GLY A 455 5.99 -36.33 23.57
CA GLY A 455 4.59 -36.60 23.87
C GLY A 455 3.86 -35.40 24.46
N GLU A 456 2.59 -35.60 24.84
CA GLU A 456 1.68 -34.53 25.26
C GLU A 456 2.17 -33.72 26.48
N ASP A 457 2.92 -34.37 27.39
CA ASP A 457 3.43 -33.76 28.63
C ASP A 457 4.52 -32.68 28.41
N ASP A 458 5.13 -32.65 27.22
CA ASP A 458 6.13 -31.65 26.80
C ASP A 458 5.89 -31.29 25.32
N SER A 459 4.65 -30.89 25.02
CA SER A 459 4.25 -30.46 23.68
C SER A 459 5.11 -29.27 23.20
N PRO A 460 5.66 -29.30 21.98
CA PRO A 460 6.48 -28.21 21.47
C PRO A 460 5.71 -26.88 21.36
N LEU A 461 6.41 -25.78 21.62
CA LEU A 461 5.97 -24.43 21.31
C LEU A 461 6.18 -24.14 19.81
N GLU A 462 5.10 -23.76 19.11
CA GLU A 462 5.16 -23.41 17.70
C GLU A 462 5.45 -21.91 17.49
N CYS A 463 6.28 -21.61 16.50
CA CYS A 463 6.56 -20.23 16.09
C CYS A 463 5.37 -19.62 15.32
N ASP A 464 4.89 -18.44 15.72
CA ASP A 464 3.76 -17.76 15.08
C ASP A 464 3.99 -17.37 13.60
N LYS A 465 5.24 -17.39 13.16
CA LYS A 465 5.62 -17.10 11.78
C LYS A 465 5.74 -18.36 10.92
N CYS A 466 6.55 -19.34 11.33
CA CYS A 466 6.92 -20.49 10.50
C CYS A 466 6.32 -21.84 10.95
N ASP A 467 5.57 -21.87 12.04
CA ASP A 467 4.97 -23.06 12.67
C ASP A 467 5.98 -24.13 13.08
N TYR A 468 7.28 -23.80 13.13
CA TYR A 468 8.30 -24.76 13.53
C TYR A 468 8.20 -25.03 15.03
N PRO A 469 8.17 -26.31 15.45
CA PRO A 469 8.05 -26.69 16.85
C PRO A 469 9.39 -26.63 17.61
N TYR A 470 9.36 -26.09 18.83
CA TYR A 470 10.49 -26.01 19.75
C TYR A 470 10.08 -26.46 21.16
N HIS A 471 10.78 -27.44 21.76
CA HIS A 471 10.66 -27.65 23.20
C HIS A 471 11.26 -26.45 23.94
N LEU A 472 10.60 -25.99 25.01
CA LEU A 472 11.02 -24.83 25.78
C LEU A 472 12.46 -24.94 26.30
N LYS A 473 12.87 -26.16 26.69
CA LYS A 473 14.23 -26.47 27.17
C LYS A 473 15.30 -26.53 26.08
N CYS A 474 14.89 -26.65 24.83
CA CYS A 474 15.79 -26.68 23.68
C CYS A 474 16.12 -25.28 23.14
N LEU A 475 15.43 -24.25 23.60
CA LEU A 475 15.73 -22.86 23.27
C LEU A 475 17.00 -22.39 23.97
N ASP A 476 17.66 -21.38 23.40
CA ASP A 476 18.83 -20.73 24.01
C ASP A 476 18.59 -19.20 24.07
N PRO A 477 18.33 -18.63 25.26
CA PRO A 477 18.19 -19.33 26.54
C PRO A 477 16.90 -20.19 26.61
N PRO A 478 16.87 -21.25 27.45
CA PRO A 478 15.66 -22.03 27.69
C PRO A 478 14.52 -21.16 28.25
N LEU A 479 13.29 -21.51 27.89
CA LEU A 479 12.08 -20.91 28.47
C LEU A 479 11.55 -21.78 29.62
N ASP A 480 11.09 -21.12 30.69
CA ASP A 480 10.49 -21.81 31.84
C ASP A 480 8.99 -22.16 31.62
N ALA A 481 8.32 -21.40 30.74
CA ALA A 481 6.91 -21.57 30.39
C ALA A 481 6.63 -21.02 28.97
N VAL A 482 5.47 -21.37 28.41
CA VAL A 482 4.99 -20.78 27.16
C VAL A 482 4.77 -19.27 27.38
N PRO A 483 5.34 -18.38 26.55
CA PRO A 483 5.14 -16.94 26.68
C PRO A 483 3.67 -16.54 26.49
N ASP A 484 3.25 -15.51 27.20
CA ASP A 484 1.96 -14.86 26.92
C ASP A 484 2.05 -14.09 25.59
N GLY A 485 1.08 -14.31 24.70
CA GLY A 485 1.01 -13.63 23.39
C GLY A 485 1.82 -14.31 22.29
N GLU A 486 2.18 -13.53 21.27
CA GLU A 486 2.90 -14.07 20.10
C GLU A 486 4.35 -14.41 20.43
N TRP A 487 4.84 -15.53 19.90
CA TRP A 487 6.22 -15.98 20.02
C TRP A 487 6.84 -16.29 18.66
N PHE A 488 8.08 -15.81 18.46
CA PHE A 488 8.85 -16.05 17.25
C PHE A 488 10.12 -16.82 17.59
N CYS A 489 10.44 -17.84 16.81
CA CYS A 489 11.67 -18.60 17.01
C CYS A 489 12.93 -17.76 16.72
N PRO A 490 14.10 -18.14 17.26
CA PRO A 490 15.34 -17.37 17.09
C PRO A 490 15.73 -17.11 15.62
N GLU A 491 15.43 -18.05 14.72
CA GLU A 491 15.68 -17.86 13.28
C GLU A 491 14.78 -16.77 12.68
N CYS A 492 13.52 -16.73 13.06
CA CYS A 492 12.59 -15.69 12.61
C CYS A 492 12.95 -14.33 13.20
N GLU A 493 13.37 -14.26 14.47
CA GLU A 493 13.80 -13.01 15.08
C GLU A 493 15.11 -12.46 14.47
N ALA A 494 16.03 -13.33 14.08
CA ALA A 494 17.32 -12.94 13.51
C ALA A 494 17.22 -12.29 12.12
N ASP A 495 16.17 -12.62 11.34
CA ASP A 495 15.93 -12.05 10.01
C ASP A 495 14.46 -11.59 9.85
N PRO A 496 14.12 -10.40 10.40
CA PRO A 496 12.77 -9.85 10.30
C PRO A 496 12.35 -9.69 8.84
N GLY A 497 11.11 -10.06 8.51
CA GLY A 497 10.63 -10.00 7.12
C GLY A 497 11.07 -11.15 6.20
N ALA A 498 11.92 -12.07 6.68
CA ALA A 498 12.36 -13.21 5.89
C ALA A 498 11.18 -14.09 5.44
N PRO A 499 11.26 -14.71 4.26
CA PRO A 499 10.21 -15.60 3.76
C PRO A 499 10.09 -16.86 4.62
N VAL A 500 8.85 -17.36 4.75
CA VAL A 500 8.64 -18.69 5.31
C VAL A 500 8.94 -19.77 4.26
N SER A 501 9.54 -20.87 4.70
CA SER A 501 9.91 -22.00 3.84
C SER A 501 8.66 -22.78 3.45
N LEU A 502 8.44 -22.93 2.15
CA LEU A 502 7.33 -23.73 1.60
C LEU A 502 7.71 -25.21 1.47
N ASP A 503 9.00 -25.53 1.29
CA ASP A 503 9.47 -26.90 1.02
C ASP A 503 9.94 -27.65 2.29
N GLY A 504 9.77 -27.08 3.49
CA GLY A 504 10.22 -27.67 4.76
C GLY A 504 11.74 -27.72 4.95
N VAL A 505 12.55 -27.30 3.97
CA VAL A 505 14.01 -27.28 4.08
C VAL A 505 14.47 -25.99 4.77
N ARG A 506 15.24 -26.10 5.86
CA ARG A 506 15.89 -24.97 6.52
C ARG A 506 16.81 -24.24 5.54
N ARG A 507 16.43 -23.03 5.13
CA ARG A 507 17.36 -22.14 4.41
C ARG A 507 18.36 -21.60 5.42
N LYS A 508 19.63 -22.02 5.34
CA LYS A 508 20.69 -21.38 6.13
C LYS A 508 20.69 -19.87 5.82
N PRO A 509 20.73 -18.99 6.83
CA PRO A 509 20.82 -17.56 6.59
C PRO A 509 22.03 -17.26 5.70
N LYS A 510 21.83 -16.42 4.67
CA LYS A 510 22.94 -15.94 3.83
C LYS A 510 23.84 -15.10 4.72
N ALA A 511 24.95 -15.67 5.19
CA ALA A 511 25.98 -14.93 5.88
C ALA A 511 26.38 -13.73 4.99
N LYS A 512 26.15 -12.51 5.48
CA LYS A 512 26.73 -11.31 4.88
C LYS A 512 28.25 -11.48 4.93
N LYS A 513 28.85 -11.88 3.81
CA LYS A 513 30.30 -11.78 3.64
C LYS A 513 30.64 -10.30 3.72
N ALA A 514 31.12 -9.86 4.87
CA ALA A 514 31.93 -8.66 4.95
C ALA A 514 33.08 -8.86 3.96
N LYS A 515 33.13 -8.04 2.90
CA LYS A 515 34.33 -7.90 2.09
C LYS A 515 35.38 -7.29 3.01
N HIS A 516 36.28 -8.13 3.51
CA HIS A 516 37.58 -7.65 3.94
C HIS A 516 38.37 -7.47 2.65
N ASP A 517 38.61 -6.22 2.28
CA ASP A 517 39.68 -5.88 1.37
C ASP A 517 40.99 -6.23 2.10
N ASP A 518 41.78 -7.11 1.50
CA ASP A 518 43.22 -7.20 1.73
C ASP A 518 43.86 -7.34 0.35
N ASP A 519 44.53 -6.26 -0.05
CA ASP A 519 45.54 -6.22 -1.09
C ASP A 519 46.73 -7.08 -0.66
N ASP A 520 47.07 -8.13 -1.40
CA ASP A 520 48.48 -8.39 -1.67
C ASP A 520 48.70 -9.13 -3.00
N ALA A 521 49.68 -8.64 -3.74
CA ALA A 521 50.03 -9.05 -5.08
C ALA A 521 51.19 -10.05 -5.05
N SER A 522 51.13 -11.10 -5.89
CA SER A 522 52.28 -11.64 -6.64
C SER A 522 51.90 -12.87 -7.51
N PRO A 523 52.30 -12.94 -8.79
CA PRO A 523 52.04 -14.08 -9.67
C PRO A 523 53.29 -14.96 -9.92
N LYS A 524 53.08 -16.25 -10.29
CA LYS A 524 53.90 -17.12 -11.21
C LYS A 524 53.63 -18.64 -10.94
N PRO A 525 54.08 -19.61 -11.77
CA PRO A 525 53.96 -19.74 -13.24
C PRO A 525 53.68 -21.20 -13.75
N GLY A 526 53.12 -21.35 -14.96
CA GLY A 526 53.69 -22.25 -15.97
C GLY A 526 53.08 -23.64 -16.28
N GLN A 527 53.12 -23.94 -17.60
CA GLN A 527 52.97 -25.22 -18.35
C GLN A 527 51.55 -25.61 -18.79
N LYS A 528 51.26 -26.01 -20.05
CA LYS A 528 52.04 -26.12 -21.31
C LYS A 528 51.04 -26.27 -22.49
N ARG A 529 51.43 -25.77 -23.67
CA ARG A 529 50.73 -25.80 -24.97
C ARG A 529 50.84 -27.17 -25.69
N LYS A 530 49.87 -27.45 -26.58
CA LYS A 530 49.96 -27.88 -28.02
C LYS A 530 48.60 -28.48 -28.44
N GLY A 531 48.02 -28.28 -29.62
CA GLY A 531 48.38 -27.56 -30.83
C GLY A 531 47.17 -27.50 -31.79
N VAL A 532 47.25 -26.61 -32.79
CA VAL A 532 46.34 -26.44 -33.95
C VAL A 532 47.18 -26.75 -35.21
N PRO A 533 46.66 -27.37 -36.29
CA PRO A 533 46.09 -26.65 -37.46
C PRO A 533 44.84 -27.37 -38.01
N GLN A 534 43.99 -26.91 -38.94
CA GLN A 534 43.88 -25.83 -39.93
C GLN A 534 42.39 -25.90 -40.38
N GLY A 535 41.66 -24.82 -40.63
CA GLY A 535 41.65 -24.09 -41.91
C GLY A 535 40.26 -24.18 -42.56
N GLY A 536 39.70 -23.05 -43.02
CA GLY A 536 38.40 -23.07 -43.74
C GLY A 536 37.74 -21.71 -43.83
N ALA A 537 37.81 -21.08 -45.01
CA ALA A 537 37.54 -19.68 -45.28
C ALA A 537 36.07 -19.20 -45.16
N ALA A 538 35.98 -17.88 -45.04
CA ALA A 538 34.81 -17.02 -45.09
C ALA A 538 33.93 -17.17 -46.36
N LYS A 539 32.66 -16.74 -46.25
CA LYS A 539 31.98 -15.97 -47.30
C LYS A 539 30.81 -15.15 -46.76
N ARG A 540 30.94 -13.83 -46.94
CA ARG A 540 29.86 -12.82 -46.99
C ARG A 540 29.04 -12.97 -48.27
N LYS A 541 27.75 -12.63 -48.18
CA LYS A 541 26.84 -11.94 -49.12
C LYS A 541 25.41 -12.42 -48.77
N LYS A 542 24.38 -11.58 -48.65
CA LYS A 542 24.08 -10.30 -49.26
C LYS A 542 23.17 -9.51 -48.33
#